data_AF-A0A935PPQ5-F1
#
_entry.id   AF-A0A935PPQ5-F1
#
_cell.length_a   1.000
_cell.length_b   1.000
_cell.length_c   1.000
_cell.angle_alpha   90.00
_cell.angle_beta   90.00
_cell.angle_gamma   90.00
#
_symmetry.space_group_name_H-M   'P 1'
#
loop_
_entity.id
_entity.type
_entity.pdbx_description
1 polymer ?
#
loop_
_entity_poly.entity_id
_entity_poly.type
_entity_poly.pdbx_seq_one_letter_code
_entity_poly.pdbx_strand_id
1 'polypeptide(L)'
;MLFATLFNYDEQGRNAWYAMTNGARVSGGTDRWSGALYRLTGPRFDTAPWTAVTPREVGTMSVDFTEGNAGTLSYTINGISVSKSIERQAFAPLRPECERERP
;
A
#
# COMPACT_ATOMS: atom_id res chain seq x y z
N MET A 1 2.94 0.69 12.91
CA MET A 1 2.97 1.54 11.70
C MET A 1 3.13 0.63 10.51
N LEU A 2 2.40 0.87 9.42
CA LEU A 2 2.54 0.14 8.17
C LEU A 2 3.16 1.04 7.10
N PHE A 3 4.15 0.53 6.38
CA PHE A 3 4.65 1.13 5.14
C PHE A 3 4.17 0.28 3.97
N ALA A 4 3.62 0.92 2.93
CA ALA A 4 3.14 0.21 1.73
C ALA A 4 3.53 0.95 0.46
N THR A 5 3.83 0.19 -0.60
CA THR A 5 4.13 0.71 -1.94
C THR A 5 3.16 0.14 -2.96
N LEU A 6 2.77 0.96 -3.94
CA LEU A 6 1.93 0.59 -5.06
C LEU A 6 2.64 0.93 -6.36
N PHE A 7 2.88 -0.09 -7.18
CA PHE A 7 3.38 0.03 -8.54
C PHE A 7 2.19 -0.06 -9.49
N ASN A 8 1.85 1.03 -10.16
CA ASN A 8 0.70 1.08 -11.06
C ASN A 8 0.98 2.04 -12.23
N TYR A 9 -0.03 2.30 -13.04
CA TYR A 9 0.00 3.32 -14.08
C TYR A 9 -0.77 4.56 -13.64
N ASP A 10 -0.34 5.74 -14.10
CA ASP A 10 -1.11 6.98 -13.94
C ASP A 10 -2.25 7.07 -14.97
N GLU A 11 -3.03 8.15 -14.91
CA GLU A 11 -4.17 8.43 -15.81
C GLU A 11 -3.77 8.46 -17.30
N GLN A 12 -2.47 8.60 -17.61
CA GLN A 12 -1.93 8.62 -18.97
C GLN A 12 -1.30 7.27 -19.35
N GLY A 13 -1.47 6.23 -18.52
CA GLY A 13 -0.91 4.90 -18.76
C GLY A 13 0.60 4.80 -18.52
N ARG A 14 1.23 5.78 -17.85
CA ARG A 14 2.67 5.76 -17.57
C ARG A 14 2.95 5.12 -16.23
N ASN A 15 4.07 4.44 -16.10
CA ASN A 15 4.50 3.84 -14.84
C ASN A 15 4.55 4.89 -13.72
N ALA A 16 3.96 4.56 -12.58
CA ALA A 16 3.83 5.43 -11.44
C ALA A 16 4.03 4.64 -10.14
N TRP A 17 4.78 5.25 -9.22
CA TRP A 17 5.14 4.66 -7.93
C TRP A 17 4.50 5.52 -6.84
N TYR A 18 3.74 4.86 -5.97
CA TYR A 18 3.05 5.50 -4.86
C TYR A 18 3.44 4.85 -3.54
N ALA A 19 3.54 5.64 -2.48
CA ALA A 19 3.92 5.14 -1.16
C ALA A 19 3.02 5.71 -0.07
N MET A 20 2.50 4.81 0.77
CA MET A 20 1.95 5.16 2.08
C MET A 20 3.09 5.00 3.08
N THR A 21 3.68 6.12 3.48
CA THR A 21 4.90 6.12 4.32
C THR A 21 4.60 5.98 5.81
N ASN A 22 3.39 6.35 6.23
CA ASN A 22 2.93 6.27 7.62
C ASN A 22 1.46 5.81 7.68
N GLY A 23 1.24 4.51 7.54
CA GLY A 23 -0.06 3.88 7.83
C GLY A 23 -0.23 3.72 9.34
N ALA A 24 -1.17 4.46 9.92
CA ALA A 24 -1.57 4.32 11.32
C ALA A 24 -2.61 3.21 11.46
N ARG A 25 -2.57 2.47 12.57
CA ARG A 25 -3.62 1.50 12.88
C ARG A 25 -4.90 2.25 13.22
N VAL A 26 -6.00 1.87 12.61
CA VAL A 26 -7.31 2.45 12.92
C VAL A 26 -7.78 1.88 14.26
N SER A 27 -8.21 2.75 15.17
CA SER A 27 -8.73 2.37 16.49
C SER A 27 -10.03 1.56 16.36
N GLY A 28 -10.28 0.64 17.29
CA GLY A 28 -11.53 -0.16 17.33
C GLY A 28 -11.35 -1.66 17.12
N GLY A 29 -10.14 -2.19 17.34
CA GLY A 29 -9.88 -3.64 17.32
C GLY A 29 -9.75 -4.27 15.94
N THR A 30 -9.97 -3.53 14.86
CA THR A 30 -9.75 -3.98 13.48
C THR A 30 -8.26 -4.09 13.16
N ASP A 31 -7.86 -5.07 12.33
CA ASP A 31 -6.53 -5.07 11.71
C ASP A 31 -6.48 -4.20 10.45
N ARG A 32 -6.97 -2.97 10.61
CA ARG A 32 -7.03 -1.95 9.56
C ARG A 32 -5.92 -0.92 9.77
N TRP A 33 -5.21 -0.63 8.70
CA TRP A 33 -4.15 0.37 8.65
C TRP A 33 -4.51 1.40 7.58
N SER A 34 -4.36 2.69 7.87
CA SER A 34 -4.72 3.77 6.94
C SER A 34 -3.75 4.93 7.02
N GLY A 35 -3.51 5.59 5.88
CA GLY A 35 -2.64 6.75 5.81
C GLY A 35 -2.73 7.48 4.48
N ALA A 36 -2.05 8.62 4.40
CA ALA A 36 -1.90 9.38 3.16
C ALA A 36 -1.03 8.61 2.15
N LEU A 37 -1.40 8.70 0.88
CA LEU A 37 -0.69 8.10 -0.25
C LEU A 37 0.02 9.20 -1.02
N TYR A 38 1.33 9.07 -1.18
CA TYR A 38 2.18 10.04 -1.86
C TYR A 38 2.65 9.50 -3.21
N ARG A 39 2.70 10.35 -4.23
CA ARG A 39 3.45 10.11 -5.46
C ARG A 39 4.86 10.65 -5.30
N LEU A 40 5.83 9.83 -5.68
CA LEU A 40 7.26 10.16 -5.66
C LEU A 40 7.78 10.20 -7.10
N THR A 41 8.12 11.39 -7.60
CA THR A 41 8.69 11.58 -8.94
C THR A 41 9.94 12.45 -8.83
N GLY A 42 11.05 11.96 -9.35
CA GLY A 42 12.33 12.66 -9.29
C GLY A 42 13.09 12.65 -10.60
N PRO A 43 14.19 13.42 -10.67
CA PRO A 43 15.14 13.30 -11.76
C PRO A 43 15.71 11.89 -11.82
N ARG A 44 16.28 11.52 -12.97
CA ARG A 44 17.03 10.29 -13.07
C ARG A 44 18.22 10.33 -12.10
N PHE A 45 18.63 9.16 -11.61
CA PHE A 45 19.71 9.06 -10.63
C PHE A 45 21.05 9.66 -11.12
N ASP A 46 21.24 9.78 -12.43
CA ASP A 46 22.43 10.29 -13.13
C ASP A 46 22.34 11.78 -13.51
N THR A 47 21.28 12.49 -13.13
CA THR A 47 21.10 13.91 -13.49
C THR A 47 22.04 14.82 -12.70
N ALA A 48 22.75 15.72 -13.39
CA ALA A 48 23.60 16.76 -12.82
C ALA A 48 23.17 18.16 -13.30
N PRO A 49 22.80 19.10 -12.40
CA PRO A 49 22.74 18.94 -10.95
C PRO A 49 21.55 18.07 -10.51
N TRP A 50 21.72 17.29 -9.44
CA TRP A 50 20.63 16.55 -8.84
C TRP A 50 19.65 17.51 -8.14
N THR A 51 18.35 17.23 -8.25
CA THR A 51 17.31 17.99 -7.56
C THR A 51 16.52 17.07 -6.64
N ALA A 52 16.24 17.55 -5.43
CA ALA A 52 15.52 16.78 -4.45
C ALA A 52 14.06 16.54 -4.86
N VAL A 53 13.55 15.36 -4.53
CA VAL A 53 12.14 15.00 -4.75
C VAL A 53 11.29 15.54 -3.62
N THR A 54 10.24 16.29 -3.95
CA THR A 54 9.19 16.64 -3.01
C THR A 54 8.03 15.65 -3.17
N PRO A 55 7.71 14.84 -2.14
CA PRO A 55 6.54 13.97 -2.17
C PRO A 55 5.25 14.79 -2.35
N ARG A 56 4.39 14.34 -3.26
CA ARG A 56 3.06 14.95 -3.46
C ARG A 56 1.99 14.02 -2.91
N GLU A 57 1.17 14.50 -1.98
CA GLU A 57 -0.01 13.76 -1.54
C GLU A 57 -1.02 13.66 -2.70
N VAL A 58 -1.49 12.44 -2.99
CA VAL A 58 -2.42 12.16 -4.09
C VAL A 58 -3.70 11.47 -3.65
N GLY A 59 -3.79 11.08 -2.38
CA GLY A 59 -4.98 10.47 -1.81
C GLY A 59 -4.66 9.69 -0.55
N THR A 60 -5.41 8.61 -0.32
CA THR A 60 -5.30 7.77 0.87
C THR A 60 -5.20 6.30 0.48
N MET A 61 -4.60 5.51 1.36
CA MET A 61 -4.56 4.06 1.25
C MET A 61 -4.99 3.45 2.58
N SER A 62 -5.76 2.37 2.52
CA SER A 62 -6.03 1.51 3.65
C SER A 62 -5.84 0.04 3.30
N VAL A 63 -5.36 -0.71 4.27
CA VAL A 63 -5.25 -2.17 4.20
C VAL A 63 -6.00 -2.75 5.38
N ASP A 64 -6.97 -3.61 5.10
CA ASP A 64 -7.73 -4.37 6.07
C ASP A 64 -7.27 -5.82 5.98
N PHE A 65 -6.49 -6.29 6.95
CA PHE A 65 -6.09 -7.70 7.01
C PHE A 65 -7.23 -8.53 7.62
N THR A 66 -7.51 -9.66 6.98
CA THR A 66 -8.39 -10.70 7.52
C THR A 66 -7.53 -11.83 8.09
N GLU A 67 -8.13 -12.76 8.83
CA GLU A 67 -7.40 -13.90 9.37
C GLU A 67 -6.62 -14.68 8.29
N GLY A 68 -5.43 -15.15 8.65
CA GLY A 68 -4.51 -15.86 7.76
C GLY A 68 -3.73 -14.97 6.80
N ASN A 69 -3.86 -15.24 5.50
CA ASN A 69 -2.99 -14.68 4.46
C ASN A 69 -3.72 -13.75 3.48
N ALA A 70 -4.92 -13.29 3.82
CA ALA A 70 -5.77 -12.48 2.95
C ALA A 70 -6.03 -11.09 3.53
N GLY A 71 -6.43 -10.16 2.67
CA GLY A 71 -6.87 -8.84 3.08
C GLY A 71 -7.54 -8.08 1.95
N THR A 72 -7.97 -6.86 2.24
CA THR A 72 -8.50 -5.92 1.25
C THR A 72 -7.63 -4.68 1.23
N LEU A 73 -7.09 -4.37 0.05
CA LEU A 73 -6.43 -3.11 -0.25
C LEU A 73 -7.46 -2.14 -0.83
N SER A 74 -7.63 -0.98 -0.20
CA SER A 74 -8.41 0.12 -0.74
C SER A 74 -7.54 1.36 -0.88
N TYR A 75 -7.64 2.09 -1.98
CA TYR A 75 -6.92 3.34 -2.14
C TYR A 75 -7.66 4.34 -3.02
N THR A 76 -7.32 5.62 -2.83
CA THR A 76 -7.72 6.72 -3.69
C THR A 76 -6.50 7.39 -4.31
N ILE A 77 -6.56 7.70 -5.59
CA ILE A 77 -5.56 8.51 -6.30
C ILE A 77 -6.32 9.56 -7.11
N ASN A 78 -6.11 10.84 -6.81
CA ASN A 78 -6.80 11.97 -7.46
C ASN A 78 -8.33 11.81 -7.52
N GLY A 79 -8.95 11.25 -6.48
CA GLY A 79 -10.40 11.03 -6.39
C GLY A 79 -10.89 9.71 -7.03
N ILE A 80 -10.04 8.97 -7.75
CA ILE A 80 -10.38 7.64 -8.26
C ILE A 80 -10.20 6.63 -7.15
N SER A 81 -11.28 5.91 -6.80
CA SER A 81 -11.27 4.87 -5.77
C SER A 81 -11.08 3.49 -6.37
N VAL A 82 -10.19 2.69 -5.77
CA VAL A 82 -9.96 1.29 -6.14
C VAL A 82 -9.99 0.43 -4.89
N SER A 83 -10.63 -0.73 -4.99
CA SER A 83 -10.57 -1.79 -3.99
C SER A 83 -10.17 -3.11 -4.65
N LYS A 84 -9.27 -3.84 -4.01
CA LYS A 84 -8.76 -5.14 -4.46
C LYS A 84 -8.61 -6.07 -3.26
N SER A 85 -9.05 -7.31 -3.41
CA SER A 85 -8.62 -8.39 -2.53
C SER A 85 -7.13 -8.66 -2.78
N ILE A 86 -6.39 -8.84 -1.70
CA ILE A 86 -4.96 -9.16 -1.71
C ILE A 86 -4.72 -10.44 -0.93
N GLU A 87 -3.65 -11.13 -1.29
CA GLU A 87 -3.14 -12.28 -0.56
C GLU A 87 -1.64 -12.14 -0.35
N ARG A 88 -1.10 -12.84 0.64
CA ARG A 88 0.35 -12.89 0.88
C ARG A 88 1.03 -13.50 -0.33
N GLN A 89 1.96 -12.75 -0.93
CA GLN A 89 2.87 -13.29 -1.93
C GLN A 89 3.78 -14.35 -1.31
N ALA A 90 3.59 -15.61 -1.70
CA ALA A 90 4.34 -16.76 -1.20
C ALA A 90 5.46 -17.14 -2.18
N PHE A 91 6.69 -17.28 -1.68
CA PHE A 91 7.85 -17.77 -2.46
C PHE A 91 8.19 -19.24 -2.16
N ALA A 92 7.43 -19.85 -1.27
CA ALA A 92 7.43 -21.25 -0.89
C ALA A 92 6.04 -21.58 -0.32
N PRO A 93 5.65 -22.86 -0.18
CA PRO A 93 4.37 -23.22 0.42
C PRO A 93 4.17 -22.55 1.78
N LEU A 94 3.02 -21.91 1.97
CA LEU A 94 2.65 -21.30 3.24
C LEU A 94 2.50 -22.41 4.28
N ARG A 95 3.11 -22.24 5.45
CA ARG A 95 2.88 -23.19 6.55
C ARG A 95 1.47 -23.00 7.10
N PRO A 96 0.77 -24.07 7.50
CA PRO A 96 -0.49 -23.94 8.21
C PRO A 96 -0.28 -23.11 9.48
N GLU A 97 -1.16 -22.14 9.73
CA GLU A 97 -1.25 -21.55 11.06
C GLU A 97 -1.98 -22.52 11.98
N CYS A 98 -1.53 -22.61 13.23
CA CYS A 98 -2.17 -23.45 14.23
C CYS A 98 -3.48 -22.76 14.66
N GLU A 99 -4.62 -23.27 14.19
CA GLU A 99 -5.92 -22.85 14.69
C GLU A 99 -6.19 -23.59 16.00
N ARG A 100 -6.44 -22.83 17.08
CA ARG A 100 -6.79 -23.40 18.38
C ARG A 100 -8.18 -24.03 18.24
N GLU A 101 -8.30 -25.33 18.53
CA GLU A 101 -9.56 -26.08 18.43
C GLU A 101 -10.75 -25.27 18.99
N ARG A 102 -11.77 -25.08 18.14
CA ARG A 102 -13.07 -24.51 18.53
C ARG A 102 -13.75 -25.50 19.49
N PRO A 103 -14.32 -25.04 20.62
CA PRO A 103 -14.91 -25.90 21.65
C PRO A 103 -16.07 -26.76 21.14
#